data_AF-A0A2N9MS29-F1
#
_entry.id   AF-A0A2N9MS29-F1
#
_cell.length_a   1.000
_cell.length_b   1.000
_cell.length_c   1.000
_cell.angle_alpha   90.00
_cell.angle_beta   90.00
_cell.angle_gamma   90.00
#
_symmetry.space_group_name_H-M   'P 1'
#
loop_
_entity.id
_entity.type
_entity.pdbx_description
1 polymer ?
#
loop_
_entity_poly.entity_id
_entity_poly.type
_entity_poly.pdbx_seq_one_letter_code
_entity_poly.pdbx_strand_id
1 'polypeptide(L)' 'MKNEVIGPEIRRGQQEGGITALRLLIEKRFSAPPDLAEERFSSRSASHLEGLIDCVLDAKSLEELLQ' A
#
# COMPACT_ATOMS: atom_id res chain seq x y z
N MET A 1 33.77 1.47 1.01
CA MET A 1 32.59 0.70 1.46
C MET A 1 31.52 0.83 0.39
N LYS A 2 31.13 -0.28 -0.25
CA LYS A 2 30.05 -0.29 -1.25
C LYS A 2 28.71 -0.21 -0.52
N ASN A 3 28.20 1.01 -0.38
CA ASN A 3 26.85 1.26 0.11
C ASN A 3 25.78 1.07 -1.00
N GLU A 4 26.17 0.51 -2.15
CA GLU A 4 25.32 0.34 -3.34
C GLU A 4 24.28 -0.78 -3.22
N VAL A 5 24.38 -1.64 -2.20
CA VAL A 5 23.66 -2.93 -2.17
C VAL A 5 22.29 -2.83 -1.48
N ILE A 6 22.03 -1.83 -0.64
CA ILE A 6 20.82 -1.81 0.22
C ILE A 6 19.61 -1.11 -0.43
N GLY A 7 19.83 -0.36 -1.53
CA GLY A 7 18.79 0.41 -2.19
C GLY A 7 17.55 -0.40 -2.62
N PRO A 8 17.70 -1.57 -3.28
CA PRO A 8 16.56 -2.40 -3.66
C PRO A 8 15.78 -2.95 -2.46
N GLU A 9 16.48 -3.33 -1.40
CA GLU A 9 15.91 -3.89 -0.17
C GLU A 9 15.13 -2.83 0.62
N ILE A 10 15.63 -1.59 0.68
CA ILE A 10 14.88 -0.45 1.23
C ILE A 10 13.59 -0.23 0.44
N ARG A 11 13.66 -0.19 -0.89
CA ARG A 11 12.48 0.01 -1.74
C ARG A 11 11.44 -1.10 -1.54
N ARG A 12 11.91 -2.35 -1.39
CA ARG A 12 11.04 -3.49 -1.09
C ARG A 12 10.37 -3.34 0.27
N GLY A 13 11.13 -3.02 1.32
CA GLY A 13 10.56 -2.82 2.66
C GLY A 13 9.55 -1.66 2.72
N GLN A 14 9.79 -0.57 1.99
CA GLN A 14 8.83 0.53 1.85
C GLN A 14 7.54 0.07 1.15
N GLN A 15 7.66 -0.71 0.08
CA GLN A 15 6.51 -1.26 -0.62
C GLN A 15 5.70 -2.22 0.27
N GLU A 16 6.35 -3.19 0.91
CA GLU A 16 5.72 -4.17 1.81
C GLU A 16 5.04 -3.49 3.00
N GLY A 17 5.69 -2.47 3.58
CA GLY A 17 5.11 -1.65 4.66
C GLY A 17 3.86 -0.89 4.20
N GLY A 18 3.92 -0.28 3.01
CA GLY A 18 2.78 0.42 2.40
C GLY A 18 1.58 -0.50 2.14
N ILE A 19 1.83 -1.70 1.60
CA ILE A 19 0.78 -2.72 1.38
C ILE A 19 0.14 -3.12 2.71
N THR A 20 0.96 -3.38 3.73
CA THR A 20 0.48 -3.77 5.06
C THR A 20 -0.39 -2.68 5.68
N ALA A 21 0.03 -1.42 5.59
CA ALA A 21 -0.73 -0.28 6.10
C ALA A 21 -2.08 -0.13 5.38
N LEU A 22 -2.10 -0.19 4.04
CA LEU A 22 -3.32 -0.11 3.25
C LEU A 22 -4.29 -1.24 3.57
N ARG A 23 -3.80 -2.47 3.75
CA ARG A 23 -4.64 -3.62 4.11
C ARG A 23 -5.40 -3.38 5.42
N LEU A 24 -4.69 -2.96 6.47
CA LEU A 24 -5.28 -2.66 7.77
C LEU A 24 -6.26 -1.49 7.71
N LEU A 25 -5.92 -0.46 6.94
CA LEU A 25 -6.76 0.72 6.76
C LEU A 25 -8.05 0.41 6.00
N ILE A 26 -7.96 -0.38 4.94
CA ILE A 26 -9.10 -0.80 4.12
C ILE A 26 -10.03 -1.71 4.90
N GLU A 27 -9.48 -2.69 5.63
CA GLU A 27 -10.26 -3.55 6.52
C GLU A 27 -11.01 -2.71 7.55
N LYS A 28 -10.32 -1.75 8.19
CA LYS A 28 -10.92 -0.88 9.21
C LYS A 28 -11.99 0.07 8.67
N ARG A 29 -11.80 0.63 7.48
CA ARG A 29 -12.70 1.66 6.92
C ARG A 29 -13.87 1.06 6.14
N PHE A 30 -13.60 0.02 5.36
CA PHE A 30 -14.56 -0.53 4.39
C PHE A 30 -15.06 -1.93 4.76
N SER A 31 -14.60 -2.51 5.88
CA SER A 31 -14.93 -3.88 6.29
C SER A 31 -14.61 -4.92 5.20
N ALA A 32 -13.61 -4.61 4.36
CA ALA A 32 -13.26 -5.43 3.22
C ALA A 32 -12.24 -6.51 3.60
N PRO A 33 -12.25 -7.67 2.91
CA PRO A 33 -11.33 -8.75 3.19
C PRO A 33 -9.87 -8.35 2.86
N PRO A 34 -8.90 -8.73 3.71
CA PRO A 34 -7.49 -8.34 3.57
C PRO A 34 -6.87 -8.73 2.22
N ASP A 35 -7.30 -9.86 1.65
CA ASP A 35 -6.66 -10.48 0.48
C ASP A 35 -6.95 -9.71 -0.84
N LEU A 36 -8.08 -8.99 -0.90
CA LEU A 36 -8.47 -8.21 -2.08
C LEU A 36 -7.53 -7.02 -2.33
N ALA A 37 -7.01 -6.44 -1.25
CA ALA A 37 -6.06 -5.33 -1.28
C ALA A 37 -4.67 -5.78 -1.73
N GLU A 38 -4.22 -6.95 -1.25
CA GLU A 38 -2.86 -7.43 -1.45
C GLU A 38 -2.56 -7.69 -2.95
N GLU A 39 -3.49 -8.33 -3.66
CA GLU A 39 -3.35 -8.59 -5.10
C GLU A 39 -3.31 -7.30 -5.93
N ARG A 40 -4.03 -6.25 -5.49
CA ARG A 40 -4.14 -4.96 -6.20
C ARG A 40 -2.99 -4.00 -5.92
N PHE A 41 -2.28 -4.18 -4.81
CA PHE A 41 -1.21 -3.27 -4.38
C PHE A 41 0.20 -3.82 -4.62
N SER A 42 0.35 -5.14 -4.77
CA SER A 42 1.64 -5.81 -5.01
C SER A 42 2.40 -5.30 -6.25
N SER A 43 1.69 -4.76 -7.25
CA SER A 43 2.28 -4.19 -8.47
C SER A 43 2.57 -2.69 -8.40
N ARG A 44 2.14 -1.99 -7.34
CA ARG A 44 2.26 -0.53 -7.21
C ARG A 44 3.56 -0.13 -6.52
N SER A 45 4.12 1.03 -6.88
CA SER A 45 5.32 1.56 -6.24
C SER A 45 5.03 2.05 -4.82
N ALA A 46 6.06 2.09 -3.96
CA ALA A 46 5.94 2.61 -2.59
C ALA A 46 5.32 4.02 -2.55
N SER A 47 5.74 4.92 -3.44
CA SER A 47 5.18 6.28 -3.55
C SER A 47 3.69 6.30 -3.91
N HIS A 48 3.24 5.35 -4.73
CA HIS A 48 1.83 5.24 -5.08
C HIS A 48 1.02 4.74 -3.87
N LEU A 49 1.57 3.78 -3.13
CA LEU A 49 0.94 3.25 -1.92
C LEU A 49 0.82 4.35 -0.84
N GLU A 50 1.85 5.19 -0.65
CA GLU A 50 1.79 6.35 0.23
C GLU A 50 0.66 7.31 -0.15
N GLY A 51 0.51 7.63 -1.43
CA GLY A 51 -0.60 8.48 -1.89
C GLY A 51 -1.99 7.85 -1.65
N LEU A 52 -2.10 6.52 -1.76
CA LEU A 52 -3.35 5.83 -1.40
C LEU A 52 -3.62 5.86 0.11
N ILE A 53 -2.58 5.78 0.95
CA ILE A 53 -2.72 5.88 2.41
C ILE A 53 -3.27 7.24 2.80
N ASP A 54 -2.81 8.31 2.17
CA ASP A 54 -3.31 9.66 2.40
C ASP A 54 -4.80 9.78 1.99
N CYS A 55 -5.18 9.17 0.87
CA CYS A 55 -6.54 9.25 0.32
C CYS A 55 -7.55 8.27 0.95
N VAL A 56 -7.09 7.22 1.64
CA VAL A 56 -7.95 6.20 2.26
C VAL A 56 -9.06 6.85 3.07
N LEU A 57 -8.73 7.88 3.85
CA LEU A 57 -9.66 8.48 4.79
C LEU A 57 -10.67 9.44 4.14
N ASP A 58 -10.50 9.74 2.87
CA ASP A 58 -11.39 10.63 2.10
C ASP A 58 -12.26 9.85 1.10
N ALA A 59 -11.81 8.67 0.65
CA ALA A 59 -12.54 7.83 -0.29
C ALA A 59 -13.89 7.36 0.26
N LYS A 60 -14.98 7.53 -0.51
CA LYS A 60 -16.35 7.18 -0.12
C LYS A 60 -16.64 5.69 -0.25
N SER A 61 -15.89 4.98 -1.07
CA SER A 61 -15.96 3.52 -1.18
C SER A 61 -14.58 2.92 -1.47
N LEU A 62 -14.51 1.59 -1.32
CA LEU A 62 -13.30 0.85 -1.68
C LEU A 62 -13.01 0.93 -3.19
N GLU A 63 -14.06 0.88 -4.02
CA GLU A 63 -13.92 0.99 -5.48
C GLU A 63 -13.33 2.35 -5.89
N GLU A 64 -13.73 3.44 -5.24
CA GLU A 64 -13.17 4.78 -5.47
C GLU A 64 -11.67 4.82 -5.13
N LEU A 65 -11.27 4.19 -4.02
CA LEU A 65 -9.87 4.11 -3.62
C LEU A 65 -9.03 3.23 -4.57
N LEU A 66 -9.63 2.20 -5.17
CA LEU A 66 -8.92 1.20 -5.98
C LEU A 66 -8.84 1.52 -7.48
N GLN A 67 -9.48 2.60 -7.95
CA GLN A 67 -9.34 3.08 -9.34
C GLN A 67 -7.89 3.46 -9.68
#